data_AF-A0A3S1CQP9-F1
#
_entry.id   AF-A0A3S1CQP9-F1
#
_cell.length_a   1.000
_cell.length_b   1.000
_cell.length_c   1.000
_cell.angle_alpha   90.00
_cell.angle_beta   90.00
_cell.angle_gamma   90.00
#
_symmetry.space_group_name_H-M   'P 1'
#
loop_
_entity.id
_entity.type
_entity.pdbx_description
1 polymer ?
#
loop_
_entity_poly.entity_id
_entity_poly.type
_entity_poly.pdbx_seq_one_letter_code
_entity_poly.pdbx_strand_id
1 'polypeptide(L)'
;MLLHKYFFTFRSIALIVKTLLIAFMQSAGAVVIAQNASFCQFGSLYTFKSGDTLFRIAQSNLGNGNRWREIRKLDGSMFTDAEVALLKPDQQICIPGYTSKTEFNLNQAPAVGKGNFNQMLEALGAFESGFPSGNPNQYKAENSLGFIGKYQFGEPLLIDLGYYQATTFFGTGADKNYWQGSWTGKNGINSKEQFQNSPQVQEIAIREAFNLNWQRVNKKLAAKGQSINDYLGKQKTFTDRGTSKTITISLSGILAGAHLRGSGGVANLLLNNQVSYDQFGTSILRYMDAYGGYYVTPVDFSG
;
A
#
# COMPACT_ATOMS: atom_id res chain seq x y z
N MET A 1 51.92 57.51 -27.73
CA MET A 1 51.20 56.36 -28.33
C MET A 1 51.32 55.10 -27.45
N LEU A 2 50.96 55.15 -26.16
CA LEU A 2 50.94 53.94 -25.30
C LEU A 2 49.81 53.92 -24.25
N LEU A 3 49.29 55.05 -23.77
CA LEU A 3 48.25 55.02 -22.72
C LEU A 3 46.81 54.71 -23.19
N HIS A 4 46.48 54.94 -24.47
CA HIS A 4 45.12 54.70 -24.98
C HIS A 4 44.81 53.22 -25.32
N LYS A 5 45.83 52.36 -25.44
CA LYS A 5 45.63 50.92 -25.68
C LYS A 5 45.26 50.13 -24.42
N TYR A 6 45.58 50.65 -23.23
CA TYR A 6 45.27 49.98 -21.97
C TYR A 6 43.81 50.18 -21.52
N PHE A 7 43.20 51.34 -21.78
CA PHE A 7 41.83 51.59 -21.33
C PHE A 7 40.76 50.75 -22.04
N PHE A 8 40.96 50.39 -23.31
CA PHE A 8 40.03 49.53 -24.04
C PHE A 8 40.15 48.05 -23.65
N THR A 9 41.33 47.60 -23.22
CA THR A 9 41.52 46.23 -22.72
C THR A 9 40.89 46.03 -21.35
N PHE A 10 40.93 47.04 -20.46
CA PHE A 10 40.31 46.92 -19.13
C PHE A 10 38.77 46.92 -19.15
N ARG A 11 38.12 47.68 -20.04
CA ARG A 11 36.64 47.65 -20.15
C ARG A 11 36.12 46.33 -20.72
N SER A 12 36.83 45.73 -21.67
CA SER A 12 36.45 44.43 -22.24
C SER A 12 36.68 43.28 -21.25
N ILE A 13 37.76 43.32 -20.47
CA ILE A 13 38.01 42.33 -19.41
C ILE A 13 36.97 42.46 -18.29
N ALA A 14 36.62 43.69 -17.88
CA ALA A 14 35.60 43.90 -16.85
C ALA A 14 34.21 43.41 -17.28
N LEU A 15 33.83 43.57 -18.56
CA LEU A 15 32.56 43.07 -19.09
C LEU A 15 32.56 41.55 -19.23
N ILE A 16 33.64 40.94 -19.71
CA ILE A 16 33.80 39.47 -19.79
C ILE A 16 33.78 38.84 -18.40
N VAL A 17 34.42 39.46 -17.40
CA VAL A 17 34.39 39.01 -16.00
C VAL A 17 32.99 39.17 -15.40
N LYS A 18 32.24 40.23 -15.71
CA LYS A 18 30.84 40.39 -15.25
C LYS A 18 29.91 39.35 -15.86
N THR A 19 30.06 39.06 -17.15
CA THR A 19 29.23 38.05 -17.83
C THR A 19 29.61 36.63 -17.40
N LEU A 20 30.90 36.35 -17.15
CA LEU A 20 31.34 35.09 -16.54
C LEU A 20 30.87 34.97 -15.08
N LEU A 21 30.91 36.04 -14.27
CA LEU A 21 30.40 36.00 -12.88
C LEU A 21 28.89 35.75 -12.84
N ILE A 22 28.12 36.34 -13.75
CA ILE A 22 26.67 36.12 -13.83
C ILE A 22 26.37 34.70 -14.34
N ALA A 23 27.13 34.17 -15.30
CA ALA A 23 27.01 32.77 -15.72
C ALA A 23 27.46 31.78 -14.63
N PHE A 24 28.46 32.13 -13.81
CA PHE A 24 28.91 31.35 -12.65
C PHE A 24 27.93 31.47 -11.47
N MET A 25 27.23 32.59 -11.33
CA MET A 25 26.16 32.75 -10.33
C MET A 25 24.85 32.09 -10.78
N GLN A 26 24.55 32.06 -12.09
CA GLN A 26 23.43 31.29 -12.63
C GLN A 26 23.71 29.77 -12.60
N SER A 27 24.97 29.35 -12.77
CA SER A 27 25.35 27.94 -12.59
C SER A 27 25.48 27.54 -11.13
N ALA A 28 25.96 28.41 -10.22
CA ALA A 28 25.95 28.14 -8.78
C ALA A 28 24.52 28.11 -8.22
N GLY A 29 23.61 28.96 -8.70
CA GLY A 29 22.19 28.90 -8.37
C GLY A 29 21.51 27.62 -8.87
N ALA A 30 21.88 27.11 -10.04
CA ALA A 30 21.38 25.83 -10.57
C ALA A 30 22.03 24.60 -9.90
N VAL A 31 23.28 24.71 -9.45
CA VAL A 31 24.02 23.63 -8.76
C VAL A 31 23.61 23.51 -7.30
N VAL A 32 23.16 24.59 -6.65
CA VAL A 32 22.59 24.52 -5.29
C VAL A 32 21.17 23.92 -5.27
N ILE A 33 20.47 23.89 -6.42
CA ILE A 33 19.13 23.26 -6.51
C ILE A 33 19.20 21.73 -6.65
N ALA A 34 20.37 21.15 -6.91
CA ALA A 34 20.56 19.70 -7.04
C ALA A 34 21.14 19.01 -5.79
N GLN A 35 21.18 19.68 -4.63
CA GLN A 35 21.49 19.06 -3.33
C GLN A 35 20.26 18.84 -2.43
N ASN A 36 19.04 18.99 -2.95
CA ASN A 36 17.86 18.39 -2.33
C ASN A 36 17.79 16.89 -2.67
N ALA A 37 18.87 16.18 -2.31
CA ALA A 37 18.83 14.74 -2.15
C ALA A 37 17.78 14.44 -1.07
N SER A 38 16.81 13.60 -1.40
CA SER A 38 15.71 13.20 -0.54
C SER A 38 16.10 13.07 0.95
N PHE A 39 15.70 14.05 1.77
CA PHE A 39 15.91 14.07 3.24
C PHE A 39 15.22 12.91 3.98
N CYS A 40 14.50 12.08 3.23
CA CYS A 40 13.90 10.82 3.65
C CYS A 40 14.02 9.81 2.52
N GLN A 41 15.26 9.44 2.18
CA GLN A 41 15.53 8.57 1.03
C GLN A 41 14.77 7.23 1.07
N PHE A 42 14.39 6.78 2.27
CA PHE A 42 13.76 5.49 2.51
C PHE A 42 12.49 5.59 3.37
N GLY A 43 11.79 6.74 3.35
CA GLY A 43 10.61 6.92 4.18
C GLY A 43 9.78 8.17 3.90
N SER A 44 8.85 8.45 4.81
CA SER A 44 7.98 9.62 4.78
C SER A 44 8.47 10.67 5.78
N LEU A 45 8.48 11.92 5.33
CA LEU A 45 8.75 13.07 6.19
C LEU A 45 7.57 13.28 7.14
N TYR A 46 7.85 13.47 8.42
CA TYR A 46 6.85 13.74 9.45
C TYR A 46 7.23 14.97 10.26
N THR A 47 6.26 15.84 10.50
CA THR A 47 6.40 17.02 11.38
C THR A 47 5.97 16.64 12.78
N PHE A 48 6.92 16.63 13.71
CA PHE A 48 6.68 16.33 15.13
C PHE A 48 5.71 17.35 15.74
N LYS A 49 4.71 16.91 16.50
CA LYS A 49 3.66 17.75 17.08
C LYS A 49 3.73 17.75 18.61
N SER A 50 3.08 18.73 19.22
CA SER A 50 2.91 18.77 20.67
C SER A 50 2.14 17.53 21.15
N GLY A 51 2.69 16.81 22.14
CA GLY A 51 2.11 15.57 22.68
C GLY A 51 2.55 14.28 21.96
N ASP A 52 3.35 14.38 20.90
CA ASP A 52 3.92 13.23 20.24
C ASP A 52 4.99 12.54 21.09
N THR A 53 5.14 11.24 20.83
CA THR A 53 6.33 10.47 21.20
C THR A 53 6.72 9.63 19.99
N LEU A 54 8.01 9.30 19.84
CA LEU A 54 8.44 8.41 18.76
C LEU A 54 7.72 7.04 18.83
N PHE A 55 7.37 6.57 20.03
CA PHE A 55 6.55 5.36 20.22
C PHE A 55 5.15 5.52 19.61
N ARG A 56 4.42 6.60 19.91
CA ARG A 56 3.08 6.82 19.34
C ARG A 56 3.13 7.04 17.83
N ILE A 57 4.15 7.74 17.35
CA ILE A 57 4.38 7.94 15.92
C ILE A 57 4.65 6.59 15.25
N ALA A 58 5.49 5.72 15.83
CA ALA A 58 5.72 4.37 15.31
C ALA A 58 4.48 3.48 15.42
N GLN A 59 3.70 3.59 16.49
CA GLN A 59 2.45 2.87 16.63
C GLN A 59 1.46 3.25 15.52
N SER A 60 1.36 4.54 15.21
CA SER A 60 0.44 5.07 14.20
C SER A 60 0.94 4.86 12.76
N ASN A 61 2.25 4.91 12.51
CA ASN A 61 2.80 4.92 11.15
C ASN A 61 3.49 3.61 10.76
N LEU A 62 4.00 2.85 11.73
CA LEU A 62 4.70 1.56 11.54
C LEU A 62 3.91 0.36 12.09
N GLY A 63 2.72 0.61 12.67
CA GLY A 63 1.84 -0.40 13.26
C GLY A 63 2.31 -0.99 14.58
N ASN A 64 3.48 -0.58 15.09
CA ASN A 64 4.06 -1.09 16.33
C ASN A 64 4.93 -0.01 16.98
N GLY A 65 4.55 0.45 18.17
CA GLY A 65 5.28 1.48 18.89
C GLY A 65 6.71 1.10 19.28
N ASN A 66 7.00 -0.20 19.42
CA ASN A 66 8.37 -0.68 19.70
C ASN A 66 9.33 -0.47 18.52
N ARG A 67 8.81 -0.18 17.33
CA ARG A 67 9.59 0.14 16.13
C ARG A 67 10.03 1.60 16.07
N TRP A 68 9.83 2.38 17.14
CA TRP A 68 10.27 3.78 17.18
C TRP A 68 11.75 3.96 16.90
N ARG A 69 12.59 2.96 17.22
CA ARG A 69 14.03 2.94 16.92
C ARG A 69 14.34 2.85 15.43
N GLU A 70 13.35 2.73 14.56
CA GLU A 70 13.51 2.79 13.11
C GLU A 70 13.37 4.22 12.58
N ILE A 71 12.68 5.10 13.31
CA ILE A 71 12.57 6.53 12.97
C ILE A 71 13.97 7.16 12.99
N ARG A 72 14.27 7.98 11.97
CA ARG A 72 15.57 8.61 11.76
C ARG A 72 15.48 10.12 11.77
N LYS A 73 16.63 10.76 11.96
CA LYS A 73 16.86 12.15 11.59
C LYS A 73 16.85 12.29 10.06
N LEU A 74 16.78 13.53 9.57
CA LEU A 74 16.78 13.82 8.13
C LEU A 74 18.09 13.42 7.42
N ASP A 75 19.18 13.35 8.16
CA ASP A 75 20.48 12.86 7.66
C ASP A 75 20.58 11.33 7.65
N GLY A 76 19.52 10.62 8.06
CA GLY A 76 19.46 9.17 8.12
C GLY A 76 20.09 8.56 9.38
N SER A 77 20.62 9.34 10.32
CA SER A 77 21.18 8.84 11.57
C SER A 77 20.11 8.46 12.60
N MET A 78 20.49 7.59 13.55
CA MET A 78 19.60 7.17 14.65
C MET A 78 19.44 8.30 15.67
N PHE A 79 18.28 8.37 16.33
CA PHE A 79 18.16 9.14 17.57
C PHE A 79 18.80 8.39 18.74
N THR A 80 19.58 9.09 19.55
CA THR A 80 19.96 8.65 20.89
C THR A 80 18.82 8.93 21.87
N ASP A 81 18.76 8.20 23.00
CA ASP A 81 17.71 8.39 24.00
C ASP A 81 17.70 9.84 24.57
N ALA A 82 18.88 10.48 24.67
CA ALA A 82 19.01 11.88 25.07
C ALA A 82 18.43 12.86 24.02
N GLU A 83 18.60 12.60 22.73
CA GLU A 83 18.04 13.42 21.66
C GLU A 83 16.52 13.24 21.55
N VAL A 84 16.00 12.04 21.81
CA VAL A 84 14.54 11.80 21.84
C VAL A 84 13.87 12.68 22.90
N ALA A 85 14.49 12.83 24.07
CA ALA A 85 13.98 13.67 25.14
C ALA A 85 13.94 15.18 24.79
N LEU A 86 14.67 15.60 23.75
CA LEU A 86 14.80 17.00 23.33
C LEU A 86 13.99 17.34 22.07
N LEU A 87 13.25 16.38 21.49
CA LEU A 87 12.42 16.61 20.31
C LEU A 87 11.34 17.65 20.58
N LYS A 88 11.23 18.63 19.67
CA LYS A 88 10.29 19.74 19.78
C LYS A 88 9.22 19.68 18.69
N PRO A 89 8.02 20.22 18.95
CA PRO A 89 7.06 20.48 17.89
C PRO A 89 7.69 21.23 16.72
N ASP A 90 7.16 20.97 15.52
CA ASP A 90 7.59 21.50 14.23
C ASP A 90 8.95 20.97 13.70
N GLN A 91 9.64 20.13 14.47
CA GLN A 91 10.83 19.44 13.99
C GLN A 91 10.46 18.34 12.99
N GLN A 92 11.19 18.29 11.88
CA GLN A 92 11.03 17.24 10.88
C GLN A 92 11.85 16.00 11.23
N ILE A 93 11.22 14.84 11.08
CA ILE A 93 11.82 13.51 11.29
C ILE A 93 11.49 12.61 10.11
N CYS A 94 12.26 11.55 9.95
CA CYS A 94 12.04 10.56 8.92
C CYS A 94 11.42 9.29 9.48
N ILE A 95 10.20 8.99 9.05
CA ILE A 95 9.55 7.71 9.35
C ILE A 95 9.91 6.76 8.22
N PRO A 96 10.71 5.71 8.45
CA PRO A 96 11.07 4.79 7.40
C PRO A 96 9.81 4.13 6.83
N GLY A 97 9.74 4.10 5.51
CA GLY A 97 8.94 3.12 4.79
C GLY A 97 9.72 1.82 4.77
N TYR A 98 9.03 0.71 4.53
CA TYR A 98 9.70 -0.58 4.40
C TYR A 98 10.72 -0.53 3.24
N THR A 99 12.01 -0.54 3.56
CA THR A 99 13.06 -0.92 2.61
C THR A 99 13.63 -2.24 3.05
N SER A 100 13.32 -3.31 2.32
CA SER A 100 14.11 -4.53 2.40
C SER A 100 15.52 -4.21 1.92
N LYS A 101 16.53 -4.57 2.72
CA LYS A 101 17.91 -4.72 2.24
C LYS A 101 17.97 -5.89 1.26
N THR A 102 17.57 -5.67 0.03
CA THR A 102 18.01 -6.43 -1.15
C THR A 102 17.76 -5.52 -2.35
N GLU A 103 18.81 -5.22 -3.09
CA GLU A 103 18.80 -4.30 -4.24
C GLU A 103 17.71 -4.69 -5.25
N PHE A 104 16.69 -3.82 -5.39
CA PHE A 104 15.69 -3.93 -6.44
C PHE A 104 16.10 -3.03 -7.61
N ASN A 105 16.16 -3.60 -8.82
CA ASN A 105 16.61 -2.91 -10.01
C ASN A 105 15.57 -1.85 -10.43
N LEU A 106 15.93 -0.57 -10.31
CA LEU A 106 15.05 0.60 -10.49
C LEU A 106 14.55 0.82 -11.93
N ASN A 107 14.97 0.00 -12.89
CA ASN A 107 14.59 0.17 -14.30
C ASN A 107 13.29 -0.55 -14.72
N GLN A 108 12.50 -1.09 -13.78
CA GLN A 108 11.23 -1.77 -14.08
C GLN A 108 10.07 -1.49 -13.08
N ALA A 109 10.10 -0.37 -12.34
CA ALA A 109 8.94 0.04 -11.53
C ALA A 109 8.12 1.10 -12.29
N PRO A 110 6.85 0.84 -12.68
CA PRO A 110 6.02 1.88 -13.25
C PRO A 110 5.68 2.95 -12.21
N ALA A 111 5.55 4.17 -12.73
CA ALA A 111 5.54 5.44 -12.03
C ALA A 111 4.53 5.57 -10.88
N VAL A 112 5.01 6.15 -9.76
CA VAL A 112 4.26 6.73 -8.62
C VAL A 112 3.21 5.79 -8.00
N GLY A 113 3.60 4.96 -7.03
CA GLY A 113 2.68 4.04 -6.36
C GLY A 113 1.56 4.76 -5.61
N LYS A 114 0.34 4.19 -5.65
CA LYS A 114 -0.91 4.76 -5.10
C LYS A 114 -0.91 4.95 -3.57
N GLY A 115 0.13 4.47 -2.88
CA GLY A 115 0.24 4.47 -1.44
C GLY A 115 0.73 3.13 -0.90
N ASN A 116 0.71 2.99 0.42
CA ASN A 116 1.09 1.76 1.13
C ASN A 116 -0.10 0.79 1.32
N PHE A 117 0.16 -0.36 1.93
CA PHE A 117 -0.86 -1.37 2.21
C PHE A 117 -2.04 -0.87 3.07
N ASN A 118 -1.80 -0.02 4.06
CA ASN A 118 -2.90 0.52 4.87
C ASN A 118 -3.80 1.45 4.04
N GLN A 119 -3.22 2.25 3.13
CA GLN A 119 -4.01 3.07 2.19
C GLN A 119 -4.80 2.21 1.20
N MET A 120 -4.26 1.05 0.79
CA MET A 120 -5.01 0.07 0.02
C MET A 120 -6.22 -0.45 0.80
N LEU A 121 -6.02 -0.83 2.08
CA LEU A 121 -7.10 -1.31 2.95
C LEU A 121 -8.18 -0.25 3.19
N GLU A 122 -7.79 1.01 3.37
CA GLU A 122 -8.75 2.12 3.47
C GLU A 122 -9.57 2.31 2.20
N ALA A 123 -8.92 2.27 1.03
CA ALA A 123 -9.60 2.40 -0.26
C ALA A 123 -10.53 1.22 -0.53
N LEU A 124 -10.07 0.00 -0.27
CA LEU A 124 -10.87 -1.22 -0.43
C LEU A 124 -12.06 -1.21 0.54
N GLY A 125 -11.81 -0.96 1.83
CA GLY A 125 -12.85 -0.94 2.84
C GLY A 125 -13.93 0.12 2.58
N ALA A 126 -13.54 1.29 2.05
CA ALA A 126 -14.50 2.32 1.67
C ALA A 126 -15.43 1.87 0.54
N PHE A 127 -14.89 1.14 -0.44
CA PHE A 127 -15.67 0.58 -1.52
C PHE A 127 -16.57 -0.56 -1.07
N GLU A 128 -16.03 -1.52 -0.33
CA GLU A 128 -16.73 -2.73 0.13
C GLU A 128 -17.90 -2.38 1.06
N SER A 129 -17.66 -1.49 2.03
CA SER A 129 -18.69 -1.12 3.01
C SER A 129 -19.69 -0.07 2.51
N GLY A 130 -19.35 0.67 1.45
CA GLY A 130 -20.12 1.82 0.97
C GLY A 130 -20.01 3.09 1.83
N PHE A 131 -19.18 3.10 2.89
CA PHE A 131 -18.91 4.29 3.70
C PHE A 131 -17.55 4.91 3.39
N PRO A 132 -17.37 6.24 3.55
CA PRO A 132 -16.07 6.89 3.38
C PRO A 132 -14.97 6.27 4.27
N SER A 133 -13.72 6.31 3.81
CA SER A 133 -12.55 5.89 4.59
C SER A 133 -12.52 6.59 5.96
N GLY A 134 -12.11 5.83 6.99
CA GLY A 134 -12.10 6.28 8.38
C GLY A 134 -13.47 6.34 9.07
N ASN A 135 -14.59 6.06 8.38
CA ASN A 135 -15.90 6.03 9.03
C ASN A 135 -16.03 4.78 9.91
N PRO A 136 -16.30 4.89 11.22
CA PRO A 136 -16.41 3.72 12.10
C PRO A 136 -17.57 2.78 11.74
N ASN A 137 -18.59 3.26 11.02
CA ASN A 137 -19.71 2.44 10.55
C ASN A 137 -19.30 1.45 9.46
N GLN A 138 -18.12 1.60 8.84
CA GLN A 138 -17.57 0.60 7.91
C GLN A 138 -17.57 -0.80 8.54
N TYR A 139 -17.12 -0.92 9.79
CA TYR A 139 -17.01 -2.20 10.51
C TYR A 139 -18.37 -2.82 10.87
N LYS A 140 -19.45 -2.03 10.82
CA LYS A 140 -20.82 -2.45 11.12
C LYS A 140 -21.65 -2.71 9.87
N ALA A 141 -21.10 -2.45 8.68
CA ALA A 141 -21.81 -2.62 7.42
C ALA A 141 -22.32 -4.06 7.24
N GLU A 142 -23.50 -4.19 6.65
CA GLU A 142 -24.06 -5.47 6.22
C GLU A 142 -24.90 -5.25 4.96
N ASN A 143 -24.66 -6.07 3.93
CA ASN A 143 -25.43 -5.98 2.69
C ASN A 143 -26.60 -6.98 2.65
N SER A 144 -27.41 -6.92 1.59
CA SER A 144 -28.60 -7.77 1.43
C SER A 144 -28.30 -9.27 1.32
N LEU A 145 -27.07 -9.66 0.98
CA LEU A 145 -26.58 -11.04 0.95
C LEU A 145 -25.92 -11.46 2.28
N GLY A 146 -25.98 -10.62 3.31
CA GLY A 146 -25.49 -10.91 4.65
C GLY A 146 -23.97 -10.85 4.80
N PHE A 147 -23.23 -10.30 3.83
CA PHE A 147 -21.80 -10.04 4.02
C PHE A 147 -21.62 -8.90 5.04
N ILE A 148 -20.65 -9.03 5.95
CA ILE A 148 -20.51 -8.14 7.11
C ILE A 148 -19.15 -7.44 7.19
N GLY A 149 -19.16 -6.26 7.79
CA GLY A 149 -17.97 -5.52 8.16
C GLY A 149 -17.34 -4.71 7.03
N LYS A 150 -16.22 -4.06 7.36
CA LYS A 150 -15.52 -3.09 6.48
C LYS A 150 -15.13 -3.71 5.15
N TYR A 151 -14.80 -5.00 5.16
CA TYR A 151 -14.33 -5.77 4.00
C TYR A 151 -15.36 -6.82 3.54
N GLN A 152 -16.64 -6.68 3.90
CA GLN A 152 -17.74 -7.55 3.45
C GLN A 152 -17.40 -9.05 3.55
N PHE A 153 -17.05 -9.51 4.75
CA PHE A 153 -16.76 -10.92 5.03
C PHE A 153 -18.00 -11.79 4.89
N GLY A 154 -17.86 -12.95 4.25
CA GLY A 154 -18.90 -13.98 4.17
C GLY A 154 -18.54 -15.22 4.99
N GLU A 155 -19.52 -16.08 5.23
CA GLU A 155 -19.37 -17.35 5.94
C GLU A 155 -18.25 -18.23 5.36
N PRO A 156 -18.14 -18.45 4.01
CA PRO A 156 -17.09 -19.31 3.47
C PRO A 156 -15.68 -18.85 3.86
N LEU A 157 -15.44 -17.54 3.81
CA LEU A 157 -14.13 -16.97 4.15
C LEU A 157 -13.88 -17.07 5.65
N LEU A 158 -14.85 -16.74 6.50
CA LEU A 158 -14.66 -16.84 7.95
C LEU A 158 -14.54 -18.29 8.43
N ILE A 159 -15.10 -19.27 7.70
CA ILE A 159 -14.84 -20.69 7.90
C ILE A 159 -13.38 -21.02 7.55
N ASP A 160 -12.92 -20.62 6.37
CA ASP A 160 -11.53 -20.82 5.91
C ASP A 160 -10.49 -20.20 6.87
N LEU A 161 -10.85 -19.09 7.52
CA LEU A 161 -9.99 -18.40 8.50
C LEU A 161 -10.14 -18.95 9.93
N GLY A 162 -11.10 -19.84 10.17
CA GLY A 162 -11.33 -20.46 11.47
C GLY A 162 -12.06 -19.60 12.50
N TYR A 163 -12.73 -18.52 12.09
CA TYR A 163 -13.64 -17.75 12.98
C TYR A 163 -15.02 -18.37 13.10
N TYR A 164 -15.41 -19.17 12.10
CA TYR A 164 -16.77 -19.66 11.95
C TYR A 164 -16.81 -21.13 11.54
N GLN A 165 -17.90 -21.82 11.88
CA GLN A 165 -18.14 -23.21 11.50
C GLN A 165 -19.60 -23.39 11.09
N ALA A 166 -19.82 -23.91 9.89
CA ALA A 166 -21.15 -24.26 9.39
C ALA A 166 -21.04 -25.37 8.34
N THR A 167 -22.08 -26.20 8.24
CA THR A 167 -22.21 -27.24 7.19
C THR A 167 -23.09 -26.77 6.03
N THR A 168 -23.98 -25.80 6.28
CA THR A 168 -24.78 -25.11 5.28
C THR A 168 -24.45 -23.62 5.38
N PHE A 169 -23.97 -23.04 4.28
CA PHE A 169 -23.52 -21.65 4.22
C PHE A 169 -23.57 -21.13 2.79
N PHE A 170 -23.31 -19.84 2.58
CA PHE A 170 -23.39 -19.22 1.25
C PHE A 170 -22.62 -20.01 0.16
N GLY A 171 -23.33 -20.45 -0.88
CA GLY A 171 -22.78 -21.26 -1.97
C GLY A 171 -22.69 -22.76 -1.68
N THR A 172 -23.04 -23.20 -0.46
CA THR A 172 -23.14 -24.60 -0.02
C THR A 172 -24.47 -24.81 0.70
N GLY A 173 -25.56 -24.90 -0.08
CA GLY A 173 -26.91 -25.12 0.44
C GLY A 173 -27.66 -23.87 0.94
N ALA A 174 -26.99 -22.72 1.02
CA ALA A 174 -27.63 -21.42 1.28
C ALA A 174 -27.35 -20.39 0.17
N ASP A 175 -28.32 -19.53 -0.07
CA ASP A 175 -28.33 -18.47 -1.09
C ASP A 175 -27.78 -17.13 -0.58
N LYS A 176 -27.57 -16.98 0.73
CA LYS A 176 -26.90 -15.84 1.37
C LYS A 176 -26.21 -16.27 2.67
N ASN A 177 -25.50 -15.33 3.29
CA ASN A 177 -24.85 -15.55 4.59
C ASN A 177 -25.87 -15.40 5.72
N TYR A 178 -26.34 -16.52 6.27
CA TYR A 178 -27.37 -16.49 7.32
C TYR A 178 -26.78 -16.41 8.74
N TRP A 179 -25.51 -16.74 8.90
CA TRP A 179 -24.82 -16.77 10.19
C TRP A 179 -25.51 -17.68 11.22
N GLN A 180 -25.99 -18.86 10.77
CA GLN A 180 -26.71 -19.87 11.59
C GLN A 180 -25.84 -21.01 12.18
N GLY A 181 -24.59 -21.13 11.74
CA GLY A 181 -23.56 -21.96 12.39
C GLY A 181 -22.98 -21.37 13.68
N SER A 182 -21.78 -21.81 14.05
CA SER A 182 -21.12 -21.49 15.33
C SER A 182 -19.84 -20.67 15.16
N TRP A 183 -19.67 -19.64 15.99
CA TRP A 183 -18.42 -18.88 16.10
C TRP A 183 -17.44 -19.62 17.00
N THR A 184 -16.15 -19.59 16.66
CA THR A 184 -15.14 -20.45 17.30
C THR A 184 -14.47 -19.85 18.54
N GLY A 185 -14.64 -18.54 18.77
CA GLY A 185 -13.90 -17.81 19.80
C GLY A 185 -12.54 -17.29 19.35
N LYS A 186 -12.13 -17.51 18.09
CA LYS A 186 -10.85 -17.00 17.55
C LYS A 186 -10.75 -15.49 17.74
N ASN A 187 -9.63 -15.03 18.29
CA ASN A 187 -9.39 -13.62 18.65
C ASN A 187 -10.50 -13.01 19.53
N GLY A 188 -11.14 -13.83 20.38
CA GLY A 188 -12.19 -13.39 21.30
C GLY A 188 -13.58 -13.27 20.67
N ILE A 189 -13.77 -13.69 19.42
CA ILE A 189 -15.03 -13.53 18.69
C ILE A 189 -15.90 -14.79 18.81
N ASN A 190 -16.99 -14.68 19.57
CA ASN A 190 -17.98 -15.72 19.83
C ASN A 190 -19.36 -15.40 19.23
N SER A 191 -19.50 -14.26 18.54
CA SER A 191 -20.75 -13.90 17.86
C SER A 191 -20.51 -12.95 16.69
N LYS A 192 -21.51 -12.88 15.79
CA LYS A 192 -21.56 -11.92 14.68
C LYS A 192 -21.47 -10.48 15.18
N GLU A 193 -22.20 -10.18 16.25
CA GLU A 193 -22.21 -8.86 16.87
C GLU A 193 -20.81 -8.49 17.42
N GLN A 194 -20.10 -9.44 18.06
CA GLN A 194 -18.74 -9.20 18.52
C GLN A 194 -17.80 -8.93 17.35
N PHE A 195 -17.94 -9.66 16.23
CA PHE A 195 -17.12 -9.42 15.03
C PHE A 195 -17.36 -8.01 14.44
N GLN A 196 -18.62 -7.59 14.29
CA GLN A 196 -19.00 -6.28 13.77
C GLN A 196 -18.57 -5.12 14.70
N ASN A 197 -18.46 -5.38 16.00
CA ASN A 197 -17.99 -4.40 16.99
C ASN A 197 -16.48 -4.47 17.29
N SER A 198 -15.72 -5.27 16.53
CA SER A 198 -14.27 -5.44 16.73
C SER A 198 -13.45 -5.00 15.52
N PRO A 199 -13.25 -3.68 15.31
CA PRO A 199 -12.46 -3.16 14.18
C PRO A 199 -11.09 -3.82 14.04
N GLN A 200 -10.35 -3.96 15.15
CA GLN A 200 -9.03 -4.60 15.15
C GLN A 200 -9.08 -6.05 14.64
N VAL A 201 -10.12 -6.80 14.98
CA VAL A 201 -10.25 -8.20 14.53
C VAL A 201 -10.59 -8.27 13.04
N GLN A 202 -11.37 -7.32 12.50
CA GLN A 202 -11.59 -7.24 11.05
C GLN A 202 -10.30 -6.88 10.29
N GLU A 203 -9.45 -6.00 10.85
CA GLU A 203 -8.14 -5.67 10.27
C GLU A 203 -7.16 -6.85 10.32
N ILE A 204 -7.26 -7.73 11.32
CA ILE A 204 -6.51 -8.98 11.37
C ILE A 204 -7.07 -9.96 10.33
N ALA A 205 -8.39 -10.18 10.31
CA ALA A 205 -9.04 -11.15 9.42
C ALA A 205 -8.80 -10.85 7.93
N ILE A 206 -8.75 -9.57 7.51
CA ILE A 206 -8.44 -9.24 6.11
C ILE A 206 -6.99 -9.57 5.73
N ARG A 207 -6.04 -9.43 6.67
CA ARG A 207 -4.64 -9.80 6.45
C ARG A 207 -4.50 -11.32 6.33
N GLU A 208 -5.15 -12.06 7.23
CA GLU A 208 -5.23 -13.51 7.15
C GLU A 208 -5.87 -13.98 5.83
N ALA A 209 -6.94 -13.31 5.37
CA ALA A 209 -7.59 -13.58 4.09
C ALA A 209 -6.65 -13.35 2.89
N PHE A 210 -5.89 -12.25 2.91
CA PHE A 210 -4.91 -11.94 1.88
C PHE A 210 -3.76 -12.94 1.86
N ASN A 211 -3.25 -13.34 3.03
CA ASN A 211 -2.22 -14.37 3.13
C ASN A 211 -2.72 -15.71 2.56
N LEU A 212 -3.90 -16.14 2.99
CA LEU A 212 -4.51 -17.38 2.52
C LEU A 212 -4.72 -17.36 1.00
N ASN A 213 -5.24 -16.25 0.47
CA ASN A 213 -5.41 -16.10 -0.97
C ASN A 213 -4.08 -16.08 -1.72
N TRP A 214 -3.07 -15.35 -1.24
CA TRP A 214 -1.74 -15.32 -1.83
C TRP A 214 -1.10 -16.71 -1.91
N GLN A 215 -1.18 -17.50 -0.82
CA GLN A 215 -0.71 -18.88 -0.78
C GLN A 215 -1.46 -19.75 -1.79
N ARG A 216 -2.80 -19.66 -1.83
CA ARG A 216 -3.63 -20.44 -2.74
C ARG A 216 -3.41 -20.07 -4.21
N VAL A 217 -3.20 -18.79 -4.54
CA VAL A 217 -2.83 -18.35 -5.89
C VAL A 217 -1.47 -18.94 -6.28
N ASN A 218 -0.44 -18.77 -5.45
CA ASN A 218 0.88 -19.35 -5.73
C ASN A 218 0.83 -20.87 -5.92
N LYS A 219 0.07 -21.59 -5.08
CA LYS A 219 -0.14 -23.04 -5.23
C LYS A 219 -0.75 -23.40 -6.59
N LYS A 220 -1.75 -22.63 -7.06
CA LYS A 220 -2.39 -22.85 -8.36
C LYS A 220 -1.46 -22.55 -9.54
N LEU A 221 -0.67 -21.48 -9.44
CA LEU A 221 0.34 -21.14 -10.46
C LEU A 221 1.47 -22.18 -10.49
N ALA A 222 1.92 -22.67 -9.33
CA ALA A 222 2.97 -23.68 -9.22
C ALA A 222 2.57 -25.00 -9.89
N ALA A 223 1.28 -25.36 -9.87
CA ALA A 223 0.76 -26.51 -10.62
C ALA A 223 0.90 -26.38 -12.15
N LYS A 224 1.24 -25.17 -12.65
CA LYS A 224 1.57 -24.87 -14.05
C LYS A 224 3.04 -24.46 -14.24
N GLY A 225 3.89 -24.69 -13.24
CA GLY A 225 5.31 -24.33 -13.29
C GLY A 225 5.57 -22.82 -13.20
N GLN A 226 4.65 -22.05 -12.60
CA GLN A 226 4.74 -20.59 -12.50
C GLN A 226 4.58 -20.11 -11.06
N SER A 227 4.85 -18.83 -10.83
CA SER A 227 4.72 -18.12 -9.56
C SER A 227 4.09 -16.75 -9.77
N ILE A 228 3.62 -16.10 -8.70
CA ILE A 228 3.14 -14.71 -8.78
C ILE A 228 4.22 -13.77 -9.35
N ASN A 229 5.50 -14.01 -9.03
CA ASN A 229 6.61 -13.17 -9.45
C ASN A 229 6.78 -13.13 -10.99
N ASP A 230 6.33 -14.17 -11.69
CA ASP A 230 6.34 -14.20 -13.15
C ASP A 230 5.39 -13.17 -13.78
N TYR A 231 4.49 -12.58 -12.98
CA TYR A 231 3.48 -11.62 -13.44
C TYR A 231 3.70 -10.20 -12.92
N LEU A 232 4.30 -10.03 -11.73
CA LEU A 232 4.43 -8.72 -11.09
C LEU A 232 5.19 -7.72 -11.98
N GLY A 233 4.67 -6.50 -12.08
CA GLY A 233 5.22 -5.40 -12.88
C GLY A 233 4.89 -5.48 -14.38
N LYS A 234 4.39 -6.61 -14.89
CA LYS A 234 4.03 -6.75 -16.30
C LYS A 234 2.73 -6.03 -16.62
N GLN A 235 2.71 -5.32 -17.74
CA GLN A 235 1.48 -4.83 -18.34
C GLN A 235 0.82 -5.94 -19.15
N LYS A 236 -0.48 -6.11 -18.99
CA LYS A 236 -1.26 -7.11 -19.72
C LYS A 236 -2.59 -6.53 -20.15
N THR A 237 -2.93 -6.71 -21.42
CA THR A 237 -4.23 -6.30 -21.98
C THR A 237 -5.22 -7.44 -21.86
N PHE A 238 -6.35 -7.16 -21.23
CA PHE A 238 -7.47 -8.08 -21.07
C PHE A 238 -8.69 -7.53 -21.82
N THR A 239 -9.54 -8.43 -22.32
CA THR A 239 -10.82 -8.06 -22.93
C THR A 239 -11.96 -8.38 -21.97
N ASP A 240 -12.72 -7.37 -21.59
CA ASP A 240 -13.87 -7.45 -20.69
C ASP A 240 -15.11 -6.93 -21.44
N ARG A 241 -16.05 -7.83 -21.73
CA ARG A 241 -17.29 -7.54 -22.48
C ARG A 241 -17.04 -6.72 -23.77
N GLY A 242 -16.00 -7.09 -24.53
CA GLY A 242 -15.60 -6.43 -25.77
C GLY A 242 -14.73 -5.17 -25.60
N THR A 243 -14.53 -4.70 -24.36
CA THR A 243 -13.65 -3.56 -24.07
C THR A 243 -12.28 -4.05 -23.66
N SER A 244 -11.23 -3.59 -24.34
CA SER A 244 -9.84 -3.89 -23.96
C SER A 244 -9.37 -2.96 -22.84
N LYS A 245 -8.69 -3.51 -21.85
CA LYS A 245 -8.06 -2.77 -20.75
C LYS A 245 -6.66 -3.30 -20.49
N THR A 246 -5.66 -2.42 -20.49
CA THR A 246 -4.30 -2.74 -20.07
C THR A 246 -4.13 -2.49 -18.58
N ILE A 247 -3.69 -3.51 -17.85
CA ILE A 247 -3.46 -3.45 -16.40
C ILE A 247 -2.00 -3.79 -16.13
N THR A 248 -1.35 -3.00 -15.28
CA THR A 248 -0.08 -3.39 -14.66
C THR A 248 -0.36 -4.35 -13.51
N ILE A 249 0.08 -5.60 -13.63
CA ILE A 249 -0.15 -6.61 -12.60
C ILE A 249 0.73 -6.29 -11.38
N SER A 250 0.11 -6.17 -10.22
CA SER A 250 0.78 -5.87 -8.95
C SER A 250 0.26 -6.79 -7.84
N LEU A 251 1.02 -6.92 -6.75
CA LEU A 251 0.60 -7.77 -5.62
C LEU A 251 -0.69 -7.25 -4.99
N SER A 252 -0.82 -5.94 -4.81
CA SER A 252 -2.05 -5.29 -4.32
C SER A 252 -3.26 -5.59 -5.22
N GLY A 253 -3.11 -5.48 -6.54
CA GLY A 253 -4.16 -5.85 -7.49
C GLY A 253 -4.54 -7.34 -7.40
N ILE A 254 -3.56 -8.24 -7.31
CA ILE A 254 -3.77 -9.69 -7.15
C ILE A 254 -4.56 -10.00 -5.87
N LEU A 255 -4.18 -9.40 -4.73
CA LEU A 255 -4.85 -9.60 -3.45
C LEU A 255 -6.30 -9.11 -3.49
N ALA A 256 -6.54 -7.92 -4.06
CA ALA A 256 -7.88 -7.38 -4.23
C ALA A 256 -8.72 -8.22 -5.19
N GLY A 257 -8.17 -8.65 -6.33
CA GLY A 257 -8.86 -9.54 -7.25
C GLY A 257 -9.25 -10.87 -6.60
N ALA A 258 -8.38 -11.41 -5.73
CA ALA A 258 -8.64 -12.64 -4.99
C ALA A 258 -9.63 -12.43 -3.84
N HIS A 259 -9.68 -11.24 -3.26
CA HIS A 259 -10.73 -10.86 -2.30
C HIS A 259 -12.11 -10.93 -2.95
N LEU A 260 -12.27 -10.37 -4.17
CA LEU A 260 -13.55 -10.38 -4.89
C LEU A 260 -13.94 -11.76 -5.44
N ARG A 261 -13.02 -12.43 -6.14
CA ARG A 261 -13.33 -13.63 -6.95
C ARG A 261 -12.62 -14.90 -6.47
N GLY A 262 -11.97 -14.84 -5.31
CA GLY A 262 -11.17 -15.94 -4.78
C GLY A 262 -9.85 -16.14 -5.53
N SER A 263 -8.94 -16.88 -4.88
CA SER A 263 -7.66 -17.29 -5.49
C SER A 263 -7.80 -18.03 -6.83
N GLY A 264 -8.88 -18.78 -7.04
CA GLY A 264 -9.17 -19.46 -8.31
C GLY A 264 -9.45 -18.50 -9.45
N GLY A 265 -10.25 -17.45 -9.21
CA GLY A 265 -10.56 -16.43 -10.20
C GLY A 265 -9.30 -15.68 -10.68
N VAL A 266 -8.41 -15.31 -9.75
CA VAL A 266 -7.14 -14.67 -10.11
C VAL A 266 -6.20 -15.61 -10.84
N ALA A 267 -6.07 -16.86 -10.38
CA ALA A 267 -5.21 -17.83 -11.08
C ALA A 267 -5.66 -18.05 -12.53
N ASN A 268 -6.97 -18.21 -12.76
CA ASN A 268 -7.52 -18.34 -14.13
C ASN A 268 -7.33 -17.07 -14.96
N LEU A 269 -7.46 -15.89 -14.35
CA LEU A 269 -7.17 -14.63 -15.03
C LEU A 269 -5.71 -14.56 -15.48
N LEU A 270 -4.77 -14.89 -14.60
CA LEU A 270 -3.33 -14.81 -14.87
C LEU A 270 -2.90 -15.84 -15.93
N LEU A 271 -3.31 -17.10 -15.75
CA LEU A 271 -2.93 -18.22 -16.62
C LEU A 271 -3.63 -18.20 -17.98
N ASN A 272 -4.93 -17.89 -18.00
CA ASN A 272 -5.81 -18.14 -19.15
C ASN A 272 -6.52 -16.88 -19.68
N ASN A 273 -6.22 -15.70 -19.15
CA ASN A 273 -6.89 -14.43 -19.49
C ASN A 273 -8.40 -14.43 -19.21
N GLN A 274 -8.88 -15.33 -18.36
CA GLN A 274 -10.31 -15.51 -18.12
C GLN A 274 -10.84 -14.47 -17.12
N VAL A 275 -11.58 -13.49 -17.62
CA VAL A 275 -12.29 -12.48 -16.80
C VAL A 275 -13.51 -13.13 -16.13
N SER A 276 -13.71 -12.85 -14.84
CA SER A 276 -14.85 -13.34 -14.06
C SER A 276 -15.54 -12.19 -13.31
N TYR A 277 -16.76 -12.43 -12.83
CA TYR A 277 -17.62 -11.43 -12.20
C TYR A 277 -18.25 -11.97 -10.92
N ASP A 278 -18.50 -11.09 -9.94
CA ASP A 278 -19.25 -11.41 -8.73
C ASP A 278 -20.77 -11.51 -8.99
N GLN A 279 -21.57 -11.68 -7.93
CA GLN A 279 -23.03 -11.78 -8.02
C GLN A 279 -23.70 -10.47 -8.45
N PHE A 280 -23.01 -9.32 -8.30
CA PHE A 280 -23.48 -8.00 -8.72
C PHE A 280 -22.97 -7.60 -10.12
N GLY A 281 -22.21 -8.48 -10.78
CA GLY A 281 -21.64 -8.24 -12.10
C GLY A 281 -20.34 -7.42 -12.08
N THR A 282 -19.73 -7.19 -10.91
CA THR A 282 -18.44 -6.52 -10.76
C THR A 282 -17.33 -7.38 -11.35
N SER A 283 -16.63 -6.85 -12.35
CA SER A 283 -15.50 -7.52 -12.99
C SER A 283 -14.29 -7.63 -12.06
N ILE A 284 -13.60 -8.77 -12.08
CA ILE A 284 -12.32 -8.96 -11.42
C ILE A 284 -11.28 -7.92 -11.84
N LEU A 285 -11.34 -7.46 -13.10
CA LEU A 285 -10.43 -6.45 -13.61
C LEU A 285 -10.59 -5.11 -12.92
N ARG A 286 -11.80 -4.78 -12.42
CA ARG A 286 -12.03 -3.56 -11.64
C ARG A 286 -11.13 -3.55 -10.40
N TYR A 287 -10.99 -4.68 -9.72
CA TYR A 287 -10.18 -4.79 -8.51
C TYR A 287 -8.69 -4.83 -8.82
N MET A 288 -8.31 -5.62 -9.84
CA MET A 288 -6.93 -5.68 -10.32
C MET A 288 -6.37 -4.30 -10.70
N ASP A 289 -7.23 -3.42 -11.24
CA ASP A 289 -6.90 -2.07 -11.69
C ASP A 289 -7.02 -1.03 -10.57
N ALA A 290 -8.19 -0.90 -9.93
CA ALA A 290 -8.46 0.14 -8.93
C ALA A 290 -7.56 0.01 -7.70
N TYR A 291 -7.29 -1.22 -7.25
CA TYR A 291 -6.43 -1.51 -6.10
C TYR A 291 -5.06 -2.04 -6.49
N GLY A 292 -4.72 -2.04 -7.79
CA GLY A 292 -3.36 -2.25 -8.25
C GLY A 292 -2.49 -1.01 -8.05
N GLY A 293 -1.19 -1.22 -7.83
CA GLY A 293 -0.20 -0.15 -7.76
C GLY A 293 0.06 0.43 -6.36
N TYR A 294 -0.55 -0.14 -5.31
CA TYR A 294 -0.14 0.11 -3.92
C TYR A 294 1.12 -0.71 -3.59
N TYR A 295 2.02 -0.12 -2.79
CA TYR A 295 3.19 -0.78 -2.22
C TYR A 295 2.73 -1.78 -1.15
N VAL A 296 2.81 -3.06 -1.51
CA VAL A 296 2.42 -4.19 -0.66
C VAL A 296 3.48 -5.27 -0.79
N THR A 297 3.84 -5.84 0.34
CA THR A 297 4.77 -6.96 0.47
C THR A 297 4.11 -8.10 1.26
N PRO A 298 4.60 -9.34 1.15
CA PRO A 298 4.10 -10.44 1.96
C PRO A 298 4.12 -10.19 3.48
N VAL A 299 5.07 -9.39 3.96
CA VAL A 299 5.20 -9.05 5.39
C VAL A 299 3.99 -8.26 5.90
N ASP A 300 3.35 -7.47 5.04
CA ASP A 300 2.22 -6.63 5.43
C ASP A 300 0.97 -7.43 5.84
N PHE A 301 0.86 -8.68 5.38
CA PHE A 301 -0.30 -9.55 5.62
C PHE A 301 0.06 -10.91 6.22
N SER A 302 1.32 -11.18 6.54
CA SER A 302 1.77 -12.47 7.11
C SER A 302 1.64 -12.59 8.63
N GLY A 303 1.06 -11.58 9.30
CA GLY A 303 0.95 -11.48 10.76
C GLY A 303 -0.39 -11.90 11.32
#